data_AF-A0A1H0E873-F1
#
_entry.id   AF-A0A1H0E873-F1
#
_cell.length_a   1.000
_cell.length_b   1.000
_cell.length_c   1.000
_cell.angle_alpha   90.00
_cell.angle_beta   90.00
_cell.angle_gamma   90.00
#
_symmetry.space_group_name_H-M   'P 1'
#
loop_
_entity.id
_entity.type
_entity.pdbx_description
1 polymer ?
#
loop_
_entity_poly.entity_id
_entity_poly.type
_entity_poly.pdbx_seq_one_letter_code
_entity_poly.pdbx_strand_id
1 'polypeptide(L)'
;MTAVAFDTLKFARALREKAKLSPEQAEGLADALVDVLDSNLATKADIRELRADIQVVRGDIEALKIQSRADIEALRLATQGDIESLRVTTKADSDNLRLSTSSDIEALRLSTTAGLEGLRVETKAGLDGLRLETKAEIEAVKGAIAAAKVETVHWLVGAIGFQTLAVLGAVVALTRTLH
;
A
#
# COMPACT_ATOMS: atom_id res chain seq x y z
N MET A 1 48.01 43.91 43.46
CA MET A 1 48.77 42.80 42.84
C MET A 1 49.79 42.35 43.87
N THR A 2 49.79 41.11 44.35
CA THR A 2 50.98 40.61 45.06
C THR A 2 51.95 40.16 43.98
N ALA A 3 52.80 41.09 43.54
CA ALA A 3 53.93 40.80 42.69
C ALA A 3 54.78 39.70 43.36
N VAL A 4 55.43 38.87 42.54
CA VAL A 4 56.56 38.08 43.05
C VAL A 4 57.49 39.10 43.72
N ALA A 5 57.74 38.95 45.02
CA ALA A 5 58.65 39.84 45.73
C ALA A 5 60.08 39.51 45.28
N PHE A 6 60.42 39.90 44.06
CA PHE A 6 61.76 39.82 43.52
C PHE A 6 62.53 41.01 44.04
N ASP A 7 63.46 40.74 44.96
CA ASP A 7 64.32 41.77 45.54
C ASP A 7 65.46 42.08 44.57
N THR A 8 65.18 42.99 43.63
CA THR A 8 66.11 43.44 42.58
C THR A 8 67.43 43.92 43.16
N LEU A 9 67.39 44.61 44.31
CA LEU A 9 68.56 45.16 45.01
C LEU A 9 69.43 44.07 45.59
N LYS A 10 68.83 43.06 46.24
CA LYS A 10 69.54 41.89 46.76
C LYS A 10 70.12 41.04 45.63
N PHE A 11 69.41 40.90 44.51
CA PHE A 11 69.90 40.18 43.33
C PHE A 11 71.09 40.89 42.67
N ALA A 12 70.99 42.20 42.43
CA ALA A 12 72.09 43.01 41.88
C ALA A 12 73.33 42.99 42.81
N ARG A 13 73.13 43.07 44.14
CA ARG A 13 74.24 42.91 45.10
C ARG A 13 74.89 41.53 45.01
N ALA A 14 74.11 40.46 44.89
CA ALA A 14 74.65 39.12 44.74
C ALA A 14 75.45 38.95 43.43
N LEU A 15 75.01 39.56 42.33
CA LEU A 15 75.74 39.58 41.05
C LEU A 15 77.10 40.30 41.16
N ARG A 16 77.15 41.43 41.89
CA ARG A 16 78.40 42.17 42.13
C ARG A 16 79.35 41.42 43.06
N GLU A 17 78.84 40.93 44.19
CA GLU A 17 79.68 40.37 45.25
C GLU A 17 80.15 38.95 44.94
N LYS A 18 79.26 38.11 44.38
CA LYS A 18 79.53 36.68 44.15
C LYS A 18 79.97 36.39 42.72
N ALA A 19 79.34 37.03 41.72
CA ALA A 19 79.67 36.84 40.31
C ALA A 19 80.70 37.86 39.77
N LYS A 20 81.12 38.84 40.59
CA LYS A 20 82.13 39.87 40.28
C LYS A 20 81.81 40.72 39.04
N LEU A 21 80.53 40.87 38.72
CA LEU A 21 80.07 41.74 37.62
C LEU A 21 80.21 43.22 37.99
N SER A 22 80.36 44.09 36.98
CA SER A 22 80.37 45.53 37.19
C SER A 22 79.02 46.02 37.75
N PRO A 23 78.98 47.19 38.41
CA PRO A 23 77.73 47.77 38.89
C PRO A 23 76.66 47.86 37.78
N GLU A 24 77.05 48.33 36.60
CA GLU A 24 76.18 48.52 35.45
C GLU A 24 75.67 47.20 34.88
N GLN A 25 76.53 46.17 34.84
CA GLN A 25 76.15 44.83 34.38
C GLN A 25 75.16 44.15 35.34
N ALA A 26 75.38 44.28 36.64
CA ALA A 26 74.52 43.68 37.64
C ALA A 26 73.14 44.35 37.71
N GLU A 27 73.10 45.68 37.57
CA GLU A 27 71.84 46.45 37.52
C GLU A 27 71.09 46.16 36.22
N GLY A 28 71.76 46.21 35.06
CA GLY A 28 71.13 45.89 33.78
C GLY A 28 70.55 44.48 33.68
N LEU A 29 71.22 43.47 34.28
CA LEU A 29 70.68 42.10 34.36
C LEU A 29 69.51 41.97 35.33
N ALA A 30 69.56 42.68 36.47
CA ALA A 30 68.48 42.67 37.43
C ALA A 30 67.21 43.34 36.86
N ASP A 31 67.37 44.46 36.16
CA ASP A 31 66.27 45.18 35.50
C ASP A 31 65.69 44.38 34.35
N ALA A 32 66.52 43.80 33.48
CA ALA A 32 66.06 42.93 32.40
C ALA A 32 65.27 41.71 32.92
N LEU A 33 65.65 41.17 34.08
CA LEU A 33 64.95 40.05 34.70
C LEU A 33 63.60 40.46 35.30
N VAL A 34 63.51 41.64 35.90
CA VAL A 34 62.24 42.21 36.38
C VAL A 34 61.27 42.44 35.22
N ASP A 35 61.75 43.02 34.12
CA ASP A 35 60.93 43.29 32.94
C ASP A 35 60.33 42.00 32.34
N VAL A 36 61.12 40.91 32.29
CA VAL A 36 60.64 39.58 31.85
C VAL A 36 59.61 38.98 32.82
N LEU A 37 59.80 39.16 34.14
CA LEU A 37 58.90 38.62 35.16
C LEU A 37 57.58 39.38 35.25
N ASP A 38 57.60 40.70 35.05
CA ASP A 38 56.39 41.54 35.08
C ASP A 38 55.56 41.42 33.80
N SER A 39 56.18 41.14 32.65
CA SER A 39 55.49 41.12 31.35
C SER A 39 54.86 39.78 30.95
N ASN A 40 55.37 38.64 31.44
CA ASN A 40 54.96 37.31 30.94
C ASN A 40 54.26 36.41 31.96
N LEU A 41 54.15 36.81 33.23
CA LEU A 41 53.56 35.96 34.27
C LEU A 41 52.10 36.31 34.52
N ALA A 42 51.23 35.30 34.40
CA ALA A 42 49.85 35.40 34.86
C ALA A 42 49.80 35.73 36.36
N THR A 43 49.05 36.75 36.70
CA THR A 43 48.85 37.24 38.05
C THR A 43 47.83 36.39 38.80
N LYS A 44 47.74 36.59 40.13
CA LYS A 44 46.66 36.00 40.94
C LYS A 44 45.27 36.51 40.56
N ALA A 45 45.16 37.62 39.83
CA ALA A 45 43.87 38.08 39.31
C ALA A 45 43.46 37.21 38.11
N ASP A 46 44.36 37.01 37.15
CA ASP A 46 44.12 36.17 35.96
C ASP A 46 43.77 34.72 36.34
N ILE A 47 44.43 34.16 37.36
CA ILE A 47 44.09 32.82 37.86
C ILE A 47 42.70 32.79 38.50
N ARG A 48 42.27 33.88 39.16
CA ARG A 48 40.93 33.95 39.77
C ARG A 48 39.86 34.09 38.69
N GLU A 49 40.11 34.86 37.65
CA GLU A 49 39.24 34.98 36.48
C GLU A 49 39.09 33.64 35.77
N LEU A 50 40.20 32.98 35.42
CA LEU A 50 40.16 31.65 34.80
C LEU A 50 39.43 30.62 35.68
N ARG A 51 39.57 30.69 37.01
CA ARG A 51 38.80 29.82 37.92
C ARG A 51 37.32 30.13 37.90
N ALA A 52 36.92 31.39 37.76
CA ALA A 52 35.53 31.78 37.61
C ALA A 52 34.96 31.25 36.29
N ASP A 53 35.68 31.43 35.17
CA ASP A 53 35.29 30.92 33.86
C ASP A 53 35.14 29.40 33.86
N ILE A 54 36.09 28.67 34.49
CA ILE A 54 35.99 27.21 34.64
C ILE A 54 34.74 26.81 35.42
N GLN A 55 34.34 27.57 36.44
CA GLN A 55 33.10 27.28 37.19
C GLN A 55 31.86 27.53 36.33
N VAL A 56 31.84 28.59 35.53
CA VAL A 56 30.76 28.89 34.59
C VAL A 56 30.64 27.76 33.56
N VAL A 57 31.73 27.40 32.88
CA VAL A 57 31.75 26.32 31.88
C VAL A 57 31.31 24.99 32.47
N ARG A 58 31.69 24.67 33.72
CA ARG A 58 31.19 23.48 34.42
C ARG A 58 29.68 23.51 34.64
N GLY A 59 29.15 24.69 34.98
CA GLY A 59 27.71 24.93 35.08
C GLY A 59 27.01 24.68 33.75
N ASP A 60 27.53 25.26 32.66
CA ASP A 60 26.99 25.11 31.31
C ASP A 60 27.00 23.65 30.84
N ILE A 61 28.07 22.91 31.14
CA ILE A 61 28.17 21.47 30.80
C ILE A 61 27.10 20.65 31.54
N GLU A 62 26.89 20.87 32.83
CA GLU A 62 25.85 20.14 33.57
C GLU A 62 24.44 20.56 33.12
N ALA A 63 24.22 21.84 32.80
CA ALA A 63 22.97 22.31 32.21
C ALA A 63 22.68 21.64 30.86
N LEU A 64 23.67 21.59 29.97
CA LEU A 64 23.56 20.94 28.66
C LEU A 64 23.28 19.44 28.79
N LYS A 65 23.92 18.77 29.76
CA LYS A 65 23.70 17.35 30.04
C LYS A 65 22.29 17.07 30.56
N ILE A 66 21.75 17.94 31.42
CA ILE A 66 20.36 17.85 31.88
C ILE A 66 19.41 18.06 30.70
N GLN A 67 19.62 19.11 29.89
CA GLN A 67 18.80 19.40 28.73
C GLN A 67 18.80 18.24 27.73
N SER A 68 19.98 17.72 27.38
CA SER A 68 20.11 16.61 26.44
C SER A 68 19.39 15.34 26.92
N ARG A 69 19.42 15.06 28.23
CA ARG A 69 18.64 13.94 28.81
C ARG A 69 17.14 14.18 28.69
N ALA A 70 16.68 15.41 28.94
CA ALA A 70 15.27 15.77 28.79
C ALA A 70 14.81 15.65 27.33
N ASP A 71 15.62 16.12 26.38
CA ASP A 71 15.32 16.03 24.95
C ASP A 71 15.25 14.57 24.46
N ILE A 72 16.18 13.72 24.93
CA ILE A 72 16.17 12.29 24.61
C ILE A 72 14.89 11.62 25.14
N GLU A 73 14.47 11.94 26.36
CA GLU A 73 13.25 11.37 26.93
C GLU A 73 11.99 11.88 26.20
N ALA A 74 11.95 13.16 25.85
CA ALA A 74 10.86 13.73 25.06
C ALA A 74 10.75 13.04 23.69
N LEU A 75 11.87 12.84 22.98
CA LEU A 75 11.90 12.12 21.71
C LEU A 75 11.49 10.65 21.86
N ARG A 76 11.91 9.98 22.94
CA ARG A 76 11.53 8.60 23.25
C ARG A 76 10.01 8.48 23.44
N LEU A 77 9.41 9.37 24.22
CA LEU A 77 7.96 9.38 24.47
C LEU A 77 7.17 9.69 23.20
N ALA A 78 7.61 10.67 22.41
CA ALA A 78 6.99 11.01 21.12
C ALA A 78 7.02 9.81 20.17
N THR A 79 8.18 9.16 20.02
CA THR A 79 8.35 7.98 19.15
C THR A 79 7.47 6.82 19.62
N GLN A 80 7.35 6.61 20.94
CA GLN A 80 6.48 5.57 21.48
C GLN A 80 5.00 5.86 21.19
N GLY A 81 4.58 7.12 21.27
CA GLY A 81 3.24 7.56 20.88
C GLY A 81 2.95 7.33 19.39
N ASP A 82 3.90 7.68 18.52
CA ASP A 82 3.78 7.47 17.08
C ASP A 82 3.67 5.99 16.73
N ILE A 83 4.47 5.13 17.37
CA ILE A 83 4.42 3.67 17.17
C ILE A 83 3.05 3.11 17.59
N GLU A 84 2.48 3.55 18.72
CA GLU A 84 1.17 3.08 19.16
C GLU A 84 0.05 3.57 18.23
N SER A 85 0.13 4.83 17.76
CA SER A 85 -0.81 5.37 16.78
C SER A 85 -0.79 4.57 15.47
N LEU A 86 0.40 4.25 14.95
CA LEU A 86 0.57 3.40 13.77
C LEU A 86 0.02 1.99 13.99
N ARG A 87 0.25 1.40 15.17
CA ARG A 87 -0.26 0.08 15.53
C ARG A 87 -1.80 0.05 15.54
N VAL A 88 -2.44 1.04 16.16
CA VAL A 88 -3.90 1.17 16.21
C VAL A 88 -4.47 1.34 14.81
N THR A 89 -3.90 2.26 14.02
CA THR A 89 -4.37 2.54 12.65
C THR A 89 -4.25 1.31 11.75
N THR A 90 -3.10 0.63 11.77
CA THR A 90 -2.87 -0.59 10.97
C THR A 90 -3.86 -1.70 11.33
N LYS A 91 -4.20 -1.83 12.63
CA LYS A 91 -5.19 -2.81 13.09
C LYS A 91 -6.59 -2.47 12.59
N ALA A 92 -6.99 -1.20 12.68
CA ALA A 92 -8.28 -0.74 12.19
C ALA A 92 -8.41 -0.96 10.67
N ASP A 93 -7.37 -0.63 9.90
CA ASP A 93 -7.35 -0.84 8.44
C ASP A 93 -7.46 -2.33 8.09
N SER A 94 -6.76 -3.19 8.83
CA SER A 94 -6.84 -4.64 8.64
C SER A 94 -8.24 -5.19 8.91
N ASP A 95 -8.91 -4.70 9.95
CA ASP A 95 -10.28 -5.12 10.29
C ASP A 95 -11.30 -4.59 9.27
N ASN A 96 -11.13 -3.35 8.78
CA ASN A 96 -11.93 -2.79 7.70
C ASN A 96 -11.79 -3.59 6.39
N LEU A 97 -10.57 -3.95 6.00
CA LEU A 97 -10.32 -4.79 4.82
C LEU A 97 -10.97 -6.17 4.93
N ARG A 98 -10.93 -6.80 6.12
CA ARG A 98 -11.60 -8.07 6.37
C ARG A 98 -13.12 -7.96 6.22
N LEU A 99 -13.72 -6.90 6.77
CA LEU A 99 -15.16 -6.66 6.66
C LEU A 99 -15.58 -6.41 5.22
N SER A 100 -14.85 -5.55 4.49
CA SER A 100 -15.11 -5.29 3.06
C SER A 100 -15.03 -6.57 2.24
N THR A 101 -13.96 -7.35 2.41
CA THR A 101 -13.77 -8.61 1.67
C THR A 101 -14.90 -9.61 1.97
N SER A 102 -15.34 -9.69 3.23
CA SER A 102 -16.44 -10.58 3.62
C SER A 102 -17.77 -10.15 2.97
N SER A 103 -18.02 -8.84 2.92
CA SER A 103 -19.18 -8.28 2.24
C SER A 103 -19.15 -8.58 0.73
N ASP A 104 -18.00 -8.39 0.09
CA ASP A 104 -17.83 -8.65 -1.34
C ASP A 104 -18.03 -10.13 -1.69
N ILE A 105 -17.50 -11.04 -0.85
CA ILE A 105 -17.73 -12.49 -0.99
C ILE A 105 -19.23 -12.81 -0.92
N GLU A 106 -19.95 -12.22 0.03
CA GLU A 106 -21.38 -12.48 0.19
C GLU A 106 -22.20 -11.91 -0.97
N ALA A 107 -21.85 -10.71 -1.47
CA ALA A 107 -22.45 -10.14 -2.67
C ALA A 107 -22.23 -11.03 -3.91
N LEU A 108 -21.01 -11.54 -4.09
CA LEU A 108 -20.68 -12.47 -5.18
C LEU A 108 -21.47 -13.79 -5.08
N ARG A 109 -21.61 -14.34 -3.87
CA ARG A 109 -22.42 -15.53 -3.63
C ARG A 109 -23.88 -15.31 -4.02
N LEU A 110 -24.49 -14.24 -3.53
CA LEU A 110 -25.88 -13.90 -3.84
C LEU A 110 -26.09 -13.70 -5.35
N SER A 111 -25.20 -12.95 -5.99
CA SER A 111 -25.25 -12.74 -7.45
C SER A 111 -25.13 -14.05 -8.22
N THR A 112 -24.25 -14.96 -7.78
CA THR A 112 -24.05 -16.26 -8.43
C THR A 112 -25.29 -17.15 -8.26
N THR A 113 -25.85 -17.22 -7.06
CA THR A 113 -27.09 -17.98 -6.80
C THR A 113 -28.25 -17.45 -7.64
N ALA A 114 -28.43 -16.13 -7.71
CA ALA A 114 -29.45 -15.50 -8.53
C ALA A 114 -29.25 -15.82 -10.03
N GLY A 115 -28.00 -15.74 -10.51
CA GLY A 115 -27.66 -16.09 -11.90
C GLY A 115 -27.97 -17.55 -12.23
N LEU A 116 -27.64 -18.49 -11.34
CA LEU A 116 -27.94 -19.91 -11.53
C LEU A 116 -29.45 -20.18 -11.56
N GLU A 117 -30.22 -19.53 -10.70
CA GLU A 117 -31.68 -19.67 -10.71
C GLU A 117 -32.30 -19.07 -11.98
N GLY A 118 -31.78 -17.93 -12.45
CA GLY A 118 -32.16 -17.33 -13.73
C GLY A 118 -31.94 -18.29 -14.89
N LEU A 119 -30.74 -18.88 -15.01
CA LEU A 119 -30.42 -19.86 -16.04
C LEU A 119 -31.30 -21.11 -15.96
N ARG A 120 -31.63 -21.56 -14.74
CA ARG A 120 -32.53 -22.71 -14.53
C ARG A 120 -33.93 -22.41 -15.06
N VAL A 121 -34.48 -21.22 -14.77
CA VAL A 121 -35.79 -20.78 -15.25
C VAL A 121 -35.79 -20.64 -16.77
N GLU A 122 -34.78 -19.97 -17.34
CA GLU A 122 -34.63 -19.79 -18.78
C GLU A 122 -34.55 -21.13 -19.52
N THR A 123 -33.73 -22.06 -19.02
CA THR A 123 -33.60 -23.39 -19.61
C THR A 123 -34.92 -24.16 -19.56
N LYS A 124 -35.65 -24.09 -18.44
CA LYS A 124 -36.96 -24.75 -18.31
C LYS A 124 -37.98 -24.16 -19.29
N ALA A 125 -38.06 -22.84 -19.39
CA ALA A 125 -38.92 -22.15 -20.33
C ALA A 125 -38.58 -22.52 -21.79
N GLY A 126 -37.29 -22.57 -22.13
CA GLY A 126 -36.82 -23.01 -23.44
C GLY A 126 -37.23 -24.45 -23.77
N LEU A 127 -37.06 -25.39 -22.82
CA LEU A 127 -37.49 -26.78 -23.00
C LEU A 127 -39.00 -26.91 -23.18
N ASP A 128 -39.79 -26.16 -22.42
CA ASP A 128 -41.25 -26.17 -22.53
C ASP A 128 -41.70 -25.55 -23.87
N GLY A 129 -41.02 -24.50 -24.33
CA GLY A 129 -41.21 -23.92 -25.67
C GLY A 129 -40.94 -24.93 -26.79
N LEU A 130 -39.79 -25.60 -26.77
CA LEU A 130 -39.43 -26.64 -27.75
C LEU A 130 -40.44 -27.80 -27.77
N ARG A 131 -40.95 -28.21 -26.60
CA ARG A 131 -41.99 -29.25 -26.52
C ARG A 131 -43.29 -28.81 -27.20
N LEU A 132 -43.72 -27.57 -26.99
CA LEU A 132 -44.92 -27.03 -27.62
C LEU A 132 -44.75 -26.92 -29.14
N GLU A 133 -43.61 -26.41 -29.59
CA GLU A 133 -43.26 -26.31 -31.01
C GLU A 133 -43.27 -27.69 -31.68
N THR A 134 -42.55 -28.67 -31.10
CA THR A 134 -42.53 -30.05 -31.62
C THR A 134 -43.93 -30.66 -31.67
N LYS A 135 -44.77 -30.42 -30.65
CA LYS A 135 -46.16 -30.92 -30.64
C LYS A 135 -46.99 -30.28 -31.76
N ALA A 136 -46.84 -28.98 -31.98
CA ALA A 136 -47.52 -28.27 -33.05
C ALA A 136 -47.09 -28.79 -34.44
N GLU A 137 -45.79 -29.01 -34.64
CA GLU A 137 -45.26 -29.60 -35.89
C GLU A 137 -45.79 -31.02 -36.12
N ILE A 138 -45.87 -31.86 -35.09
CA ILE A 138 -46.45 -33.21 -35.21
C ILE A 138 -47.92 -33.15 -35.63
N GLU A 139 -48.72 -32.26 -35.04
CA GLU A 139 -50.13 -32.10 -35.43
C GLU A 139 -50.28 -31.54 -36.85
N ALA A 140 -49.41 -30.61 -37.25
CA ALA A 140 -49.36 -30.11 -38.63
C ALA A 140 -49.04 -31.23 -39.63
N VAL A 141 -48.04 -32.07 -39.32
CA VAL A 141 -47.66 -33.23 -40.15
C VAL A 141 -48.80 -34.26 -40.23
N LYS A 142 -49.47 -34.56 -39.10
CA LYS A 142 -50.65 -35.44 -39.11
C LYS A 142 -51.77 -34.89 -39.98
N GLY A 143 -52.02 -33.57 -39.90
CA GLY A 143 -52.99 -32.88 -40.75
C GLY A 143 -52.65 -33.00 -42.23
N ALA A 144 -51.39 -32.76 -42.59
CA ALA A 144 -50.90 -32.92 -43.97
C ALA A 144 -51.06 -34.37 -44.48
N ILE A 145 -50.75 -35.37 -43.64
CA ILE A 145 -50.97 -36.79 -43.97
C ILE A 145 -52.45 -37.10 -44.18
N ALA A 146 -53.34 -36.58 -43.33
CA ALA A 146 -54.78 -36.80 -43.47
C ALA A 146 -55.30 -36.20 -44.78
N ALA A 147 -54.88 -34.98 -45.13
CA ALA A 147 -55.23 -34.35 -46.40
C ALA A 147 -54.73 -35.18 -47.60
N ALA A 148 -53.47 -35.61 -47.58
CA ALA A 148 -52.90 -36.44 -48.65
C ALA A 148 -53.61 -37.80 -48.80
N LYS A 149 -54.04 -38.42 -47.69
CA LYS A 149 -54.85 -39.64 -47.72
C LYS A 149 -56.21 -39.41 -48.39
N VAL A 150 -56.89 -38.31 -48.06
CA VAL A 150 -58.17 -37.95 -48.69
C VAL A 150 -57.99 -37.72 -50.18
N GLU A 151 -56.96 -36.99 -50.58
CA GLU A 151 -56.63 -36.76 -52.00
C GLU A 151 -56.34 -38.08 -52.74
N THR A 152 -55.56 -38.98 -52.14
CA THR A 152 -55.27 -40.31 -52.70
C THR A 152 -56.54 -41.13 -52.88
N VAL A 153 -57.43 -41.16 -51.88
CA VAL A 153 -58.72 -41.86 -51.97
C VAL A 153 -59.60 -41.25 -53.06
N HIS A 154 -59.65 -39.92 -53.14
CA HIS A 154 -60.42 -39.23 -54.18
C HIS A 154 -59.93 -39.63 -55.58
N TRP A 155 -58.61 -39.65 -55.80
CA TRP A 155 -58.01 -40.07 -57.07
C TRP A 155 -58.27 -41.55 -57.37
N LEU A 156 -58.14 -42.44 -56.38
CA LEU A 156 -58.44 -43.87 -56.54
C LEU A 156 -59.89 -44.14 -56.94
N VAL A 157 -60.85 -43.47 -56.29
CA VAL A 157 -62.28 -43.59 -56.64
C VAL A 157 -62.52 -43.10 -58.06
N GLY A 158 -61.93 -41.97 -58.44
CA GLY A 158 -62.00 -41.45 -59.81
C GLY A 158 -61.42 -42.43 -60.83
N ALA A 159 -60.26 -43.02 -60.54
CA ALA A 159 -59.60 -43.99 -61.42
C ALA A 159 -60.42 -45.28 -61.58
N ILE A 160 -60.97 -45.85 -60.49
CA ILE A 160 -61.83 -47.04 -60.54
C ILE A 160 -63.12 -46.73 -61.32
N GLY A 161 -63.74 -45.57 -61.08
CA GLY A 161 -64.90 -45.11 -61.84
C GLY A 161 -64.61 -45.02 -63.33
N PHE A 162 -63.46 -44.46 -63.72
CA PHE A 162 -63.03 -44.41 -65.11
C PHE A 162 -62.77 -45.81 -65.70
N GLN A 163 -62.06 -46.68 -64.98
CA GLN A 163 -61.78 -48.05 -65.42
C GLN A 163 -63.07 -48.85 -65.66
N THR A 164 -64.05 -48.78 -64.75
CA THR A 164 -65.33 -49.49 -64.89
C THR A 164 -66.11 -49.01 -66.11
N LEU A 165 -66.16 -47.70 -66.36
CA LEU A 165 -66.77 -47.12 -67.57
C LEU A 165 -66.05 -47.56 -68.85
N ALA A 166 -64.71 -47.58 -68.85
CA ALA A 166 -63.91 -48.01 -69.99
C ALA A 166 -64.15 -49.50 -70.33
N VAL A 167 -64.19 -50.38 -69.32
CA VAL A 167 -64.48 -51.82 -69.50
C VAL A 167 -65.89 -52.03 -70.05
N LEU A 168 -66.91 -51.37 -69.48
CA LEU A 168 -68.28 -51.44 -69.98
C LEU A 168 -68.38 -50.98 -71.45
N GLY A 169 -67.73 -49.86 -71.79
CA GLY A 169 -67.66 -49.35 -73.15
C GLY A 169 -67.03 -50.35 -74.13
N ALA A 170 -65.92 -51.01 -73.72
CA ALA A 170 -65.28 -52.05 -74.51
C ALA A 170 -66.18 -53.27 -74.75
N VAL A 171 -66.90 -53.74 -73.71
CA VAL A 171 -67.86 -54.86 -73.82
C VAL A 171 -68.99 -54.53 -74.79
N VAL A 172 -69.55 -53.32 -74.72
CA VAL A 172 -70.60 -52.85 -75.65
C VAL A 172 -70.07 -52.76 -77.10
N ALA A 173 -68.83 -52.30 -77.29
CA ALA A 173 -68.21 -52.27 -78.62
C ALA A 173 -68.02 -53.69 -79.18
N LEU A 174 -67.50 -54.62 -78.37
CA LEU A 174 -67.32 -56.04 -78.75
C LEU A 174 -68.62 -56.73 -79.15
N THR A 175 -69.70 -56.52 -78.39
CA THR A 175 -71.01 -57.10 -78.70
C THR A 175 -71.62 -56.54 -79.99
N ARG A 176 -71.36 -55.28 -80.33
CA ARG A 176 -71.77 -54.69 -81.63
C ARG A 176 -70.96 -55.20 -82.82
N THR A 177 -69.72 -55.64 -82.62
CA THR A 177 -68.90 -56.20 -83.71
C THR A 177 -69.13 -57.69 -83.97
N LEU A 178 -69.85 -58.39 -83.09
CA LEU A 178 -70.17 -59.82 -83.19
C LEU A 178 -71.57 -60.11 -83.77
N HIS A 179 -72.35 -59.07 -84.10
CA HIS A 179 -73.61 -59.12 -84.84
C HIS A 179 -73.44 -58.44 -86.19
#